data_AF-A0A9W8GVD9-F1
#
_entry.id   AF-A0A9W8GVD9-F1
#
_cell.length_a   1.000
_cell.length_b   1.000
_cell.length_c   1.000
_cell.angle_alpha   90.00
_cell.angle_beta   90.00
_cell.angle_gamma   90.00
#
_symmetry.space_group_name_H-M   'P 1'
#
loop_
_entity.id
_entity.type
_entity.pdbx_description
1 polymer ?
#
loop_
_entity_poly.entity_id
_entity_poly.type
_entity_poly.pdbx_seq_one_letter_code
_entity_poly.pdbx_strand_id
1 'polypeptide(L)'
;MNHVVDDFMSIESNRPTPVPALVSPQNFLSVARLFGEFMDNGPSNEEEGGSEHQRFLEGLVMQLYDEANANATGPPPASREFLQVSCAICNEELACTGKGQSDGDSSASVTRLPCRHYYHRACVKPWLELHNTCPMCRYEVPSDDPQWLEKRRDDDRRKASELNEMMMYG
;
A
#
# COMPACT_ATOMS: atom_id res chain seq x y z
N MET A 1 -6.44 4.53 32.61
CA MET A 1 -6.65 5.62 31.64
C MET A 1 -5.89 5.27 30.38
N ASN A 2 -6.57 5.41 29.25
CA ASN A 2 -6.21 4.92 27.92
C ASN A 2 -4.88 5.50 27.41
N HIS A 3 -4.02 4.64 26.83
CA HIS A 3 -3.07 5.03 25.78
C HIS A 3 -2.89 3.84 24.84
N VAL A 4 -3.87 3.67 23.95
CA VAL A 4 -3.82 2.71 22.83
C VAL A 4 -4.02 3.50 21.54
N VAL A 5 -3.11 4.43 21.22
CA VAL A 5 -3.02 5.09 19.89
C VAL A 5 -1.63 5.71 19.63
N ASP A 6 -0.50 5.07 19.96
CA ASP A 6 0.82 5.68 19.63
C ASP A 6 1.84 4.70 19.05
N ASP A 7 1.38 3.70 18.31
CA ASP A 7 2.28 2.84 17.49
C ASP A 7 1.99 2.93 15.98
N PHE A 8 1.35 4.03 15.55
CA PHE A 8 1.18 4.36 14.14
C PHE A 8 2.43 5.06 13.54
N MET A 9 3.45 5.37 14.33
CA MET A 9 4.65 6.10 13.87
C MET A 9 6.00 5.53 14.34
N SER A 10 6.11 4.23 14.57
CA SER A 10 7.42 3.55 14.58
C SER A 10 7.87 3.27 13.14
N ILE A 11 8.01 4.33 12.35
CA ILE A 11 8.56 4.34 10.99
C ILE A 11 10.07 4.47 11.12
N GLU A 12 10.74 3.42 11.58
CA GLU A 12 12.20 3.36 11.58
C GLU A 12 12.70 2.83 10.23
N SER A 13 12.54 3.67 9.23
CA SER A 13 13.39 3.71 8.03
C SER A 13 13.17 5.05 7.35
N ASN A 14 13.52 6.14 8.04
CA ASN A 14 13.78 7.41 7.37
C ASN A 14 15.15 7.30 6.65
N ARG A 15 15.22 6.38 5.67
CA ARG A 15 16.18 6.52 4.58
C ARG A 15 15.59 7.64 3.73
N PRO A 16 16.30 8.75 3.50
CA PRO A 16 15.83 9.73 2.52
C PRO A 16 15.59 8.97 1.23
N THR A 17 14.34 8.90 0.78
CA THR A 17 14.04 8.38 -0.54
C THR A 17 14.86 9.24 -1.49
N PRO A 18 15.71 8.65 -2.36
CA PRO A 18 16.36 9.44 -3.37
C PRO A 18 15.25 10.11 -4.16
N VAL A 19 15.15 11.44 -4.03
CA VAL A 19 14.30 12.26 -4.89
C VAL A 19 14.66 11.82 -6.30
N PRO A 20 13.71 11.31 -7.09
CA PRO A 20 14.01 10.92 -8.46
C PRO A 20 14.65 12.15 -9.11
N ALA A 21 15.77 11.95 -9.83
CA ALA A 21 16.53 13.01 -10.51
C ALA A 21 15.75 13.63 -11.69
N LEU A 22 14.43 13.74 -11.57
CA LEU A 22 13.47 14.02 -12.63
C LEU A 22 12.86 15.42 -12.54
N VAL A 23 13.39 16.30 -11.72
CA VAL A 23 13.21 17.73 -11.97
C VAL A 23 14.56 18.23 -12.46
N SER A 24 14.69 18.41 -13.77
CA SER A 24 15.83 19.14 -14.34
C SER A 24 16.01 20.43 -13.54
N PRO A 25 17.25 20.83 -13.18
CA PRO A 25 17.48 22.10 -12.50
C PRO A 25 16.79 23.26 -13.22
N GLN A 26 16.63 23.18 -14.55
CA GLN A 26 15.92 24.16 -15.35
C GLN A 26 14.40 24.18 -15.11
N ASN A 27 13.76 23.02 -14.88
CA ASN A 27 12.33 22.93 -14.58
C ASN A 27 12.03 23.42 -13.17
N PHE A 28 12.91 23.12 -12.21
CA PHE A 28 12.80 23.65 -10.85
C PHE A 28 12.99 25.17 -10.85
N LEU A 29 13.96 25.68 -11.61
CA LEU A 29 14.21 27.11 -11.72
C LEU A 29 13.13 27.86 -12.52
N SER A 30 12.49 27.23 -13.52
CA SER A 30 11.37 27.85 -14.24
C SER A 30 10.15 27.99 -13.35
N VAL A 31 9.77 26.93 -12.63
CA VAL A 31 8.66 26.94 -11.67
C VAL A 31 8.98 27.88 -10.49
N ALA A 32 10.21 27.87 -9.98
CA ALA A 32 10.62 28.78 -8.91
C ALA A 32 10.63 30.26 -9.34
N ARG A 33 10.99 30.56 -10.60
CA ARG A 33 10.93 31.92 -11.15
C ARG A 33 9.48 32.41 -11.27
N LEU A 34 8.58 31.55 -11.74
CA LEU A 34 7.15 31.86 -11.84
C LEU A 34 6.49 32.03 -10.45
N PHE A 35 6.89 31.22 -9.46
CA PHE A 35 6.45 31.37 -8.07
C PHE A 35 7.00 32.66 -7.43
N GLY A 36 8.22 33.06 -7.81
CA GLY A 36 8.80 34.35 -7.44
C GLY A 36 8.04 35.53 -8.04
N GLU A 37 7.71 35.49 -9.33
CA GLU A 37 6.92 36.52 -10.01
C GLU A 37 5.50 36.67 -9.43
N PHE A 38 4.91 35.58 -8.93
CA PHE A 38 3.64 35.58 -8.22
C PHE A 38 3.70 36.29 -6.85
N MET A 39 4.77 36.04 -6.08
CA MET A 39 4.94 36.66 -4.76
C MET A 39 5.38 38.13 -4.85
N ASP A 40 6.11 38.50 -5.90
CA ASP A 40 6.54 39.89 -6.15
C ASP A 40 5.43 40.78 -6.71
N ASN A 41 4.45 40.22 -7.43
CA ASN A 41 3.28 40.95 -7.95
C ASN A 41 1.97 40.68 -7.17
N GLY A 42 2.08 40.27 -5.90
CA GLY A 42 0.93 40.04 -5.04
C GLY A 42 0.02 41.28 -4.93
N PRO A 43 -1.31 41.13 -4.96
CA PRO A 43 -2.21 42.28 -5.08
C PRO A 43 -2.18 43.12 -3.81
N SER A 44 -1.89 44.40 -3.96
CA SER A 44 -2.38 45.40 -3.01
C SER A 44 -3.86 45.62 -3.31
N ASN A 45 -4.68 45.60 -2.25
CA ASN A 45 -6.13 45.70 -2.30
C ASN A 45 -6.61 46.67 -3.38
N GLU A 46 -7.34 46.18 -4.38
CA GLU A 46 -8.57 46.77 -4.88
C GLU A 46 -9.24 45.84 -5.89
N GLU A 47 -10.56 45.90 -5.85
CA GLU A 47 -11.53 44.97 -6.40
C GLU A 47 -11.42 44.86 -7.93
N GLU A 48 -11.33 43.61 -8.45
CA GLU A 48 -11.54 43.15 -9.85
C GLU A 48 -10.39 42.25 -10.35
N GLY A 49 -10.30 40.99 -9.88
CA GLY A 49 -9.16 40.12 -10.22
C GLY A 49 -9.47 38.67 -10.57
N GLY A 50 -10.74 38.31 -10.79
CA GLY A 50 -11.13 36.91 -11.04
C GLY A 50 -10.67 36.36 -12.39
N SER A 51 -10.46 37.22 -13.39
CA SER A 51 -10.10 36.82 -14.76
C SER A 51 -8.59 36.67 -14.96
N GLU A 52 -7.77 37.51 -14.34
CA GLU A 52 -6.31 37.46 -14.53
C GLU A 52 -5.67 36.26 -13.84
N HIS A 53 -6.06 35.99 -12.59
CA HIS A 53 -5.58 34.80 -11.87
C HIS A 53 -6.03 33.52 -12.58
N GLN A 54 -7.27 33.48 -13.07
CA GLN A 54 -7.82 32.34 -13.81
C GLN A 54 -7.07 32.11 -15.12
N ARG A 55 -6.78 33.17 -15.90
CA ARG A 55 -6.01 33.06 -17.15
C ARG A 55 -4.57 32.63 -16.93
N PHE A 56 -3.98 33.01 -15.80
CA PHE A 56 -2.65 32.58 -15.40
C PHE A 56 -2.63 31.08 -15.03
N LEU A 57 -3.58 30.62 -14.21
CA LEU A 57 -3.75 29.21 -13.88
C LEU A 57 -4.00 28.37 -15.14
N GLU A 58 -4.81 28.86 -16.09
CA GLU A 58 -5.03 28.22 -17.38
C GLU A 58 -3.74 28.14 -18.22
N GLY A 59 -2.91 29.18 -18.21
CA GLY A 59 -1.59 29.18 -18.85
C GLY A 59 -0.64 28.15 -18.23
N LEU A 60 -0.63 28.02 -16.90
CA LEU A 60 0.17 27.01 -16.18
C LEU A 60 -0.30 25.58 -16.50
N VAL A 61 -1.62 25.35 -16.53
CA VAL A 61 -2.19 24.05 -16.89
C VAL A 61 -1.77 23.65 -18.30
N MET A 62 -1.84 24.58 -19.26
CA MET A 62 -1.41 24.33 -20.65
C MET A 62 0.08 24.01 -20.75
N GLN A 63 0.94 24.78 -20.08
CA GLN A 63 2.39 24.55 -20.10
C GLN A 63 2.77 23.20 -19.46
N LEU A 64 2.17 22.84 -18.32
CA LEU A 64 2.41 21.54 -17.69
C LEU A 64 1.92 20.37 -18.55
N TYR A 65 0.82 20.55 -19.30
CA TYR A 65 0.29 19.53 -20.19
C TYR A 65 1.21 19.30 -21.39
N ASP A 66 1.73 20.37 -21.99
CA ASP A 66 2.70 20.30 -23.09
C ASP A 66 4.04 19.71 -22.61
N GLU A 67 4.53 20.06 -21.41
CA GLU A 67 5.75 19.48 -20.83
C GLU A 67 5.57 18.00 -20.47
N ALA A 68 4.43 17.61 -19.90
CA ALA A 68 4.12 16.22 -19.59
C ALA A 68 3.98 15.35 -20.86
N ASN A 69 3.47 15.93 -21.95
CA ASN A 69 3.30 15.24 -23.23
C ASN A 69 4.59 15.22 -24.06
N ALA A 70 5.40 16.28 -24.02
CA ALA A 70 6.73 16.33 -24.64
C ALA A 70 7.76 15.49 -23.91
N ASN A 71 7.57 15.26 -22.60
CA ASN A 71 8.45 14.47 -21.75
C ASN A 71 7.68 13.37 -21.01
N ALA A 72 6.86 12.59 -21.74
CA ALA A 72 6.11 11.42 -21.26
C ALA A 72 7.00 10.25 -20.78
N THR A 73 8.22 10.56 -20.33
CA THR A 73 9.24 9.65 -19.81
C THR A 73 9.16 9.62 -18.28
N GLY A 74 7.95 9.38 -17.74
CA GLY A 74 7.88 8.75 -16.42
C GLY A 74 8.57 7.38 -16.48
N PRO A 75 9.01 6.79 -15.35
CA PRO A 75 9.41 5.39 -15.35
C PRO A 75 8.30 4.57 -16.04
N PRO A 76 8.65 3.61 -16.91
CA PRO A 76 7.66 2.84 -17.64
C PRO A 76 6.65 2.24 -16.64
N PRO A 77 5.36 2.17 -17.00
CA PRO A 77 4.38 1.52 -16.14
C PRO A 77 4.87 0.12 -15.79
N ALA A 78 4.60 -0.32 -14.56
CA ALA A 78 4.98 -1.66 -14.10
C ALA A 78 4.47 -2.72 -15.09
N SER A 79 5.26 -3.76 -15.31
CA SER A 79 4.95 -4.76 -16.32
C SER A 79 3.66 -5.50 -16.00
N ARG A 80 2.98 -5.98 -17.04
CA ARG A 80 1.72 -6.72 -16.87
C ARG A 80 1.93 -7.98 -16.02
N GLU A 81 3.08 -8.66 -16.14
CA GLU A 81 3.39 -9.80 -15.28
C GLU A 81 3.52 -9.42 -13.80
N PHE A 82 4.05 -8.22 -13.49
CA PHE A 82 4.18 -7.77 -12.10
C PHE A 82 2.83 -7.37 -11.49
N LEU A 83 1.88 -6.94 -12.33
CA LEU A 83 0.51 -6.62 -11.92
C LEU A 83 -0.40 -7.86 -11.88
N GLN A 84 0.02 -9.00 -12.46
CA GLN A 84 -0.78 -10.21 -12.52
C GLN A 84 -0.65 -10.99 -11.20
N VAL A 85 -1.54 -10.67 -10.25
CA VAL A 85 -1.69 -11.46 -9.04
C VAL A 85 -2.63 -12.64 -9.36
N SER A 86 -2.13 -13.87 -9.31
CA SER A 86 -2.93 -15.08 -9.44
C SER A 86 -3.18 -15.75 -8.10
N CYS A 87 -4.31 -16.45 -7.97
CA CYS A 87 -4.59 -17.23 -6.78
C CYS A 87 -3.77 -18.52 -6.81
N ALA A 88 -2.95 -18.78 -5.80
CA ALA A 88 -2.09 -19.98 -5.76
C ALA A 88 -2.86 -21.33 -5.61
N ILE A 89 -4.18 -21.29 -5.46
CA ILE A 89 -5.01 -22.49 -5.28
C ILE A 89 -5.67 -22.90 -6.61
N CYS A 90 -6.28 -21.95 -7.34
CA CYS A 90 -6.89 -22.22 -8.65
C CYS A 90 -6.04 -21.77 -9.85
N ASN A 91 -4.97 -21.03 -9.61
CA ASN A 91 -4.09 -20.44 -10.62
C ASN A 91 -4.77 -19.44 -11.59
N GLU A 92 -5.91 -18.88 -11.18
CA GLU A 92 -6.67 -17.87 -11.93
C GLU A 92 -6.35 -16.46 -11.44
N GLU A 93 -6.66 -15.45 -12.27
CA GLU A 93 -6.44 -14.04 -11.94
C GLU A 93 -7.30 -13.62 -10.73
N LEU A 94 -6.70 -12.89 -9.79
CA LEU A 94 -7.40 -12.28 -8.64
C LEU A 94 -8.14 -10.99 -9.02
N ALA A 95 -8.38 -10.76 -10.30
CA ALA A 95 -8.94 -9.53 -10.81
C ALA A 95 -10.37 -9.30 -10.29
N CYS A 96 -10.56 -8.24 -9.50
CA CYS A 96 -11.88 -7.68 -9.18
C CYS A 96 -12.54 -6.98 -10.38
N THR A 97 -12.20 -7.36 -11.61
CA THR A 97 -12.80 -6.77 -12.81
C THR A 97 -14.22 -7.27 -12.89
N GLY A 98 -15.18 -6.37 -12.67
CA GLY A 98 -16.62 -6.61 -12.78
C GLY A 98 -17.07 -7.02 -14.19
N LYS A 99 -16.59 -8.16 -14.69
CA LYS A 99 -17.33 -8.97 -15.65
C LYS A 99 -18.25 -9.86 -14.84
N GLY A 100 -19.43 -9.32 -14.54
CA GLY A 100 -20.55 -10.13 -14.09
C GLY A 100 -20.91 -11.17 -15.14
N GLN A 101 -21.28 -12.35 -14.64
CA GLN A 101 -22.10 -13.45 -15.18
C GLN A 101 -21.56 -14.73 -14.51
N SER A 102 -22.27 -15.48 -13.67
CA SER A 102 -23.71 -15.70 -13.49
C SER A 102 -23.94 -16.25 -12.07
N ASP A 103 -25.05 -15.84 -11.46
CA ASP A 103 -25.80 -16.54 -10.42
C ASP A 103 -25.03 -17.10 -9.21
N GLY A 104 -24.88 -16.24 -8.19
CA GLY A 104 -25.01 -16.71 -6.80
C GLY A 104 -23.81 -17.33 -6.11
N ASP A 105 -22.58 -17.23 -6.64
CA ASP A 105 -21.40 -17.71 -5.93
C ASP A 105 -20.35 -16.63 -5.63
N SER A 106 -19.86 -16.68 -4.40
CA SER A 106 -19.01 -15.70 -3.70
C SER A 106 -17.54 -15.67 -4.17
N SER A 107 -17.25 -16.24 -5.35
CA SER A 107 -15.91 -16.39 -5.93
C SER A 107 -15.24 -15.06 -6.30
N ALA A 108 -16.03 -14.00 -6.51
CA ALA A 108 -15.51 -12.66 -6.86
C ALA A 108 -14.83 -11.93 -5.69
N SER A 109 -14.88 -12.47 -4.48
CA SER A 109 -14.33 -11.80 -3.30
C SER A 109 -12.92 -12.29 -2.97
N VAL A 110 -11.94 -11.40 -3.09
CA VAL A 110 -10.54 -11.66 -2.72
C VAL A 110 -10.34 -11.42 -1.23
N THR A 111 -9.66 -12.33 -0.55
CA THR A 111 -9.22 -12.18 0.84
C THR A 111 -7.71 -12.03 0.90
N ARG A 112 -7.26 -11.12 1.77
CA ARG A 112 -5.86 -10.95 2.15
C ARG A 112 -5.60 -11.56 3.51
N LEU A 113 -4.62 -12.46 3.60
CA LEU A 113 -4.14 -13.01 4.88
C LEU A 113 -3.26 -11.99 5.64
N PRO A 114 -3.04 -12.15 6.96
CA PRO A 114 -2.12 -11.30 7.73
C PRO A 114 -0.68 -11.27 7.16
N CYS A 115 -0.25 -12.34 6.51
CA CYS A 115 1.02 -12.42 5.79
C CYS A 115 1.04 -11.69 4.42
N ARG A 116 -0.03 -10.97 4.07
CA ARG A 116 -0.21 -10.20 2.81
C ARG A 116 -0.37 -11.02 1.52
N HIS A 117 -0.57 -12.34 1.60
CA HIS A 117 -0.93 -13.15 0.43
C HIS A 117 -2.42 -13.06 0.12
N TYR A 118 -2.75 -13.12 -1.19
CA TYR A 118 -4.10 -12.94 -1.73
C TYR A 118 -4.64 -14.24 -2.32
N TYR A 119 -5.92 -14.49 -2.08
CA TYR A 119 -6.64 -15.67 -2.59
C TYR A 119 -8.11 -15.31 -2.83
N HIS A 120 -8.80 -16.04 -3.72
CA HIS A 120 -10.26 -16.01 -3.72
C HIS A 120 -10.77 -16.58 -2.39
N ARG A 121 -11.83 -15.99 -1.85
CA ARG A 121 -12.49 -16.47 -0.63
C ARG A 121 -12.89 -17.93 -0.72
N ALA A 122 -13.48 -18.31 -1.85
CA ALA A 122 -13.89 -19.69 -2.12
C ALA A 122 -12.71 -20.67 -2.11
N CYS A 123 -11.55 -20.25 -2.60
CA CYS A 123 -10.37 -21.10 -2.67
C CYS A 123 -9.67 -21.25 -1.31
N VAL A 124 -9.53 -20.17 -0.55
CA VAL A 124 -8.77 -20.20 0.71
C VAL A 124 -9.57 -20.71 1.90
N LYS A 125 -10.89 -20.56 1.88
CA LYS A 125 -11.78 -21.02 2.96
C LYS A 125 -11.63 -22.51 3.30
N PRO A 126 -11.76 -23.46 2.36
CA PRO A 126 -11.63 -24.89 2.68
C PRO A 126 -10.23 -25.23 3.19
N TRP A 127 -9.19 -24.51 2.74
CA TRP A 127 -7.85 -24.69 3.27
C TRP A 127 -7.75 -24.24 4.74
N LEU A 128 -8.28 -23.05 5.08
CA LEU A 128 -8.21 -22.50 6.43
C LEU A 128 -9.08 -23.23 7.45
N GLU A 129 -10.13 -23.92 7.00
CA GLU A 129 -10.94 -24.79 7.85
C GLU A 129 -10.15 -26.02 8.34
N LEU A 130 -9.16 -26.48 7.57
CA LEU A 130 -8.32 -27.64 7.92
C LEU A 130 -6.94 -27.22 8.45
N HIS A 131 -6.41 -26.08 8.00
CA HIS A 131 -5.05 -25.64 8.26
C HIS A 131 -5.02 -24.16 8.58
N ASN A 132 -4.56 -23.81 9.78
CA ASN A 132 -4.34 -22.42 10.19
C ASN A 132 -3.05 -21.81 9.58
N THR A 133 -2.60 -22.25 8.41
CA THR A 133 -1.35 -21.79 7.79
C THR A 133 -1.55 -21.30 6.37
N CYS A 134 -0.79 -20.29 5.96
CA CYS A 134 -0.79 -19.80 4.59
C CYS A 134 -0.21 -20.86 3.62
N PRO A 135 -0.90 -21.20 2.51
CA PRO A 135 -0.37 -22.12 1.50
C PRO A 135 0.96 -21.67 0.87
N MET A 136 1.21 -20.36 0.79
CA MET A 136 2.39 -19.80 0.11
C MET A 136 3.61 -19.68 1.02
N CYS A 137 3.43 -19.23 2.26
CA CYS A 137 4.55 -18.95 3.17
C CYS A 137 4.50 -19.67 4.51
N ARG A 138 3.50 -20.54 4.72
CA ARG A 138 3.29 -21.29 5.98
C ARG A 138 3.11 -20.42 7.22
N TYR A 139 2.92 -19.11 7.06
CA TYR A 139 2.61 -18.20 8.15
C TYR A 139 1.36 -18.67 8.88
N GLU A 140 1.46 -18.80 10.20
CA GLU A 140 0.36 -19.21 11.06
C GLU A 140 -0.64 -18.06 11.23
N VAL A 141 -1.87 -18.31 10.80
CA VAL A 141 -3.00 -17.40 10.90
C VAL A 141 -3.64 -17.58 12.29
N PRO A 142 -4.06 -16.49 12.95
CA PRO A 142 -4.81 -16.59 14.20
C PRO A 142 -6.01 -17.53 14.07
N SER A 143 -6.17 -18.43 15.04
CA SER A 143 -7.30 -19.35 15.15
C SER A 143 -8.07 -19.04 16.42
N ASP A 144 -9.41 -19.04 16.33
CA ASP A 144 -10.31 -18.86 17.46
C ASP A 144 -10.69 -20.21 18.13
N ASP A 145 -10.09 -21.32 17.70
CA ASP A 145 -10.35 -22.64 18.26
C ASP A 145 -9.84 -22.75 19.72
N PRO A 146 -10.71 -23.03 20.70
CA PRO A 146 -10.34 -23.04 22.12
C PRO A 146 -9.37 -24.19 22.47
N GLN A 147 -9.47 -25.35 21.81
CA GLN A 147 -8.55 -26.46 22.04
C GLN A 147 -7.16 -26.13 21.50
N TRP A 148 -7.09 -25.47 20.34
CA TRP A 148 -5.85 -25.01 19.76
C TRP A 148 -5.15 -23.95 20.63
N LEU A 149 -5.90 -22.99 21.17
CA LEU A 149 -5.37 -21.96 22.06
C LEU A 149 -4.83 -22.55 23.38
N GLU A 150 -5.51 -23.54 23.95
CA GLU A 150 -5.06 -24.20 25.18
C GLU A 150 -3.78 -25.02 24.93
N LYS A 151 -3.74 -25.79 23.83
CA LYS A 151 -2.54 -26.51 23.43
C LYS A 151 -1.35 -25.56 23.24
N ARG A 152 -1.57 -24.40 22.62
CA ARG A 152 -0.51 -23.40 22.43
C ARG A 152 -0.01 -22.84 23.76
N ARG A 153 -0.91 -22.57 24.71
CA ARG A 153 -0.56 -22.16 26.08
C ARG A 153 0.28 -23.23 26.81
N ASP A 154 -0.07 -24.50 26.64
CA ASP A 154 0.66 -25.62 27.22
C ASP A 154 2.06 -25.77 26.63
N ASP A 155 2.17 -25.68 25.31
CA ASP A 155 3.46 -25.72 24.61
C ASP A 155 4.36 -24.54 25.02
N ASP A 156 3.80 -23.33 25.16
CA ASP A 156 4.53 -22.15 25.63
C ASP A 156 4.99 -22.30 27.08
N ARG A 157 4.16 -22.87 27.97
CA ARG A 157 4.53 -23.17 29.36
C ARG A 157 5.67 -24.19 29.44
N ARG A 158 5.64 -25.23 28.59
CA ARG A 158 6.72 -26.23 28.52
C ARG A 158 8.02 -25.59 28.05
N LYS A 159 7.99 -24.83 26.94
CA LYS A 159 9.18 -24.14 26.42
C LYS A 159 9.76 -23.14 27.42
N ALA A 160 8.92 -22.42 28.14
CA ALA A 160 9.37 -21.49 29.19
C ALA A 160 10.07 -22.22 30.33
N SER A 161 9.55 -23.38 30.74
CA SER A 161 10.17 -24.22 31.78
C SER A 161 11.51 -24.78 31.30
N GLU A 162 11.58 -25.26 30.06
CA GLU A 162 12.81 -25.76 29.43
C GLU A 162 13.86 -24.67 29.27
N LEU A 163 13.48 -23.47 28.83
CA LEU A 163 14.38 -22.31 28.77
C LEU A 163 14.86 -21.91 30.17
N ASN A 164 14.00 -21.92 31.17
CA ASN A 164 14.39 -21.61 32.55
C ASN A 164 15.36 -22.65 33.12
N GLU A 165 15.13 -23.93 32.84
CA GLU A 165 16.06 -25.02 33.19
C GLU A 165 17.40 -24.87 32.46
N MET A 166 17.37 -24.59 31.15
CA MET A 166 18.57 -24.34 30.34
C MET A 166 19.36 -23.11 30.84
N MET A 167 18.68 -22.06 31.29
CA MET A 167 19.31 -20.86 31.86
C MET A 167 19.77 -21.03 33.31
N MET A 168 19.28 -22.03 34.04
CA MET A 168 19.68 -22.32 35.41
C MET A 168 20.93 -23.22 35.47
N TYR A 169 21.12 -24.08 34.47
CA TYR A 169 22.14 -25.14 34.48
C TYR A 169 23.15 -25.08 33.30
N GLY A 170 23.08 -24.06 32.45
CA GLY A 170 24.05 -23.76 31.39
C GLY A 170 24.98 -22.62 31.76
#